data_AF-A0AAW4CVD3-F1
#
_entry.id   AF-A0AAW4CVD3-F1
#
_cell.length_a   1.000
_cell.length_b   1.000
_cell.length_c   1.000
_cell.angle_alpha   90.00
_cell.angle_beta   90.00
_cell.angle_gamma   90.00
#
_symmetry.space_group_name_H-M   'P 1'
#
loop_
_entity.id
_entity.type
_entity.pdbx_description
1 polymer ?
#
loop_
_entity_poly.entity_id
_entity_poly.type
_entity_poly.pdbx_seq_one_letter_code
_entity_poly.pdbx_strand_id
1 'polypeptide(L)'
;MTNEQSVIDLEKVAKGLKDAYYAYLKPLSVDYAENGRLFTLSELLECQRLGNAYFNAVESFVADSDLLGAHDRGRWVTNFAETCHSTLNTYIIHIQTLRVHAAYLPNVAVEPDPHALASTQRMVKEYCTRDISKGQFKAFKKAKLPTKGFTVAAHQDRQKLPTWQIALCMTAGILLLLGSAAIALFLPNPTPFQGFIFRGIFAIALACLIVGVPGFMKMNLRLSTLGQLFSLVAGGSVVIFFVVWFFNPPEGFTSQGIQSSVEASHEPESEQPKKK
;
A
#
# COMPACT_ATOMS: atom_id res chain seq x y z
N MET A 1 -19.12 -4.96 -21.32
CA MET A 1 -18.84 -6.11 -20.44
C MET A 1 -18.59 -5.55 -19.05
N THR A 2 -19.21 -6.07 -17.99
CA THR A 2 -18.94 -5.59 -16.62
C THR A 2 -17.65 -6.23 -16.09
N ASN A 3 -16.97 -5.59 -15.14
CA ASN A 3 -15.75 -6.13 -14.53
C ASN A 3 -15.98 -7.53 -13.92
N GLU A 4 -17.17 -7.76 -13.36
CA GLU A 4 -17.61 -9.07 -12.84
C GLU A 4 -17.68 -10.15 -13.92
N GLN A 5 -18.23 -9.81 -15.09
CA GLN A 5 -18.32 -10.75 -16.20
C GLN A 5 -16.92 -11.11 -16.73
N SER A 6 -16.03 -10.12 -16.81
CA SER A 6 -14.63 -10.35 -17.19
C SER A 6 -13.89 -11.25 -16.21
N VAL A 7 -14.13 -11.10 -14.90
CA VAL A 7 -13.60 -12.01 -13.86
C VAL A 7 -14.09 -13.44 -14.07
N ILE A 8 -15.41 -13.64 -14.26
CA ILE A 8 -16.00 -14.96 -14.46
C ILE A 8 -15.46 -15.64 -15.74
N ASP A 9 -15.31 -14.87 -16.83
CA ASP A 9 -14.81 -15.39 -18.10
C ASP A 9 -13.34 -15.82 -17.98
N LEU A 10 -12.51 -15.04 -17.28
CA LEU A 10 -11.11 -15.37 -17.02
C LEU A 10 -10.95 -16.58 -16.10
N GLU A 11 -11.79 -16.71 -15.06
CA GLU A 11 -11.83 -17.89 -14.20
C GLU A 11 -12.20 -19.16 -15.00
N LYS A 12 -13.16 -19.05 -15.92
CA LYS A 12 -13.56 -20.16 -16.80
C LYS A 12 -12.43 -20.58 -17.73
N VAL A 13 -11.69 -19.63 -18.30
CA VAL A 13 -10.52 -19.91 -19.13
C VAL A 13 -9.42 -20.60 -18.33
N ALA A 14 -9.07 -20.06 -17.16
CA ALA A 14 -8.05 -20.65 -16.28
C ALA A 14 -8.41 -22.08 -15.87
N LYS A 15 -9.70 -22.33 -15.55
CA LYS A 15 -10.21 -23.67 -15.25
C LYS A 15 -10.07 -24.63 -16.43
N GLY A 16 -10.48 -24.21 -17.63
CA GLY A 16 -10.35 -25.05 -18.83
C GLY A 16 -8.89 -25.42 -19.14
N LEU A 17 -7.97 -24.47 -18.97
CA LEU A 17 -6.53 -24.71 -19.13
C LEU A 17 -5.98 -25.67 -18.07
N LYS A 18 -6.44 -25.53 -16.81
CA LYS A 18 -6.09 -26.46 -15.73
C LYS A 18 -6.57 -27.87 -16.04
N ASP A 19 -7.81 -28.02 -16.47
CA ASP A 19 -8.40 -29.33 -16.78
C ASP A 19 -7.63 -30.02 -17.92
N ALA A 20 -7.30 -29.28 -18.99
CA ALA A 20 -6.48 -29.78 -20.09
C ALA A 20 -5.07 -30.21 -19.63
N TYR A 21 -4.42 -29.39 -18.80
CA TYR A 21 -3.10 -29.69 -18.23
C TYR A 21 -3.14 -30.96 -17.36
N TYR A 22 -4.12 -31.09 -16.47
CA TYR A 22 -4.24 -32.25 -15.60
C TYR A 22 -4.65 -33.53 -16.35
N ALA A 23 -5.51 -33.41 -17.36
CA ALA A 23 -5.88 -34.54 -18.21
C ALA A 23 -4.66 -35.15 -18.90
N TYR A 24 -3.69 -34.31 -19.29
CA TYR A 24 -2.44 -34.75 -19.88
C TYR A 24 -1.44 -35.29 -18.86
N LEU A 25 -1.20 -34.56 -17.76
CA LEU A 25 -0.18 -34.90 -16.77
C LEU A 25 -0.54 -36.14 -15.94
N LYS A 26 -1.82 -36.34 -15.61
CA LYS A 26 -2.27 -37.41 -14.72
C LYS A 26 -1.85 -38.82 -15.18
N PRO A 27 -2.16 -39.28 -16.41
CA PRO A 27 -1.76 -40.62 -16.84
C PRO A 27 -0.23 -40.79 -16.85
N LEU A 28 0.52 -39.75 -17.25
CA LEU A 28 1.98 -39.78 -17.23
C LEU A 28 2.56 -39.92 -15.82
N SER A 29 1.95 -39.23 -14.85
CA SER A 29 2.37 -39.29 -13.44
C SER A 29 2.09 -40.66 -12.82
N VAL A 30 0.96 -41.28 -13.17
CA VAL A 30 0.61 -42.64 -12.74
C VAL A 30 1.62 -43.65 -13.28
N ASP A 31 1.91 -43.57 -14.58
CA ASP A 31 2.85 -44.49 -15.23
C ASP A 31 4.30 -44.35 -14.71
N TYR A 32 4.72 -43.12 -14.37
CA TYR A 32 5.99 -42.92 -13.66
C TYR A 32 5.98 -43.55 -12.25
N ALA A 33 4.88 -43.41 -11.50
CA ALA A 33 4.78 -43.96 -10.15
C ALA A 33 4.73 -45.49 -10.12
N GLU A 34 4.07 -46.11 -11.11
CA GLU A 34 3.90 -47.56 -11.18
C GLU A 34 5.08 -48.26 -11.87
N ASN A 35 5.59 -47.69 -12.97
CA ASN A 35 6.55 -48.34 -13.85
C ASN A 35 7.92 -47.64 -13.92
N GLY A 36 8.08 -46.50 -13.25
CA GLY A 36 9.32 -45.70 -13.33
C GLY A 36 9.57 -45.07 -14.70
N ARG A 37 8.58 -45.05 -15.59
CA ARG A 37 8.74 -44.56 -16.96
C ARG A 37 8.95 -43.05 -16.98
N LEU A 38 10.06 -42.63 -17.56
CA LEU A 38 10.37 -41.23 -17.75
C LEU A 38 9.65 -40.67 -19.00
N PHE A 39 9.39 -39.36 -19.03
CA PHE A 39 8.67 -38.73 -20.13
C PHE A 39 9.50 -38.71 -21.42
N THR A 40 8.88 -38.97 -22.55
CA THR A 40 9.50 -38.68 -23.84
C THR A 40 9.70 -37.16 -24.01
N LEU A 41 10.58 -36.75 -24.92
CA LEU A 41 10.76 -35.33 -25.23
C LEU A 41 9.44 -34.66 -25.62
N SER A 42 8.62 -35.33 -26.43
CA SER A 42 7.30 -34.81 -26.83
C SER A 42 6.35 -34.69 -25.64
N GLU A 43 6.33 -35.67 -24.73
CA GLU A 43 5.49 -35.60 -23.52
C GLU A 43 5.92 -34.48 -22.58
N LEU A 44 7.23 -34.28 -22.42
CA LEU A 44 7.77 -33.22 -21.59
C LEU A 44 7.44 -31.84 -22.17
N LEU A 45 7.66 -31.63 -23.47
CA LEU A 45 7.38 -30.36 -24.14
C LEU A 45 5.88 -30.04 -24.12
N GLU A 46 5.00 -31.03 -24.29
CA GLU A 46 3.56 -30.81 -24.23
C GLU A 46 3.09 -30.52 -22.80
N CYS A 47 3.65 -31.21 -21.81
CA CYS A 47 3.41 -30.90 -20.40
C CYS A 47 3.83 -29.46 -20.06
N GLN A 48 4.99 -29.01 -20.54
CA GLN A 48 5.47 -27.64 -20.38
C GLN A 48 4.55 -26.64 -21.09
N ARG A 49 4.10 -26.92 -22.32
CA ARG A 49 3.18 -26.06 -23.06
C ARG A 49 1.85 -25.87 -22.34
N LEU A 50 1.23 -26.97 -21.89
CA LEU A 50 -0.05 -26.94 -21.18
C LEU A 50 0.08 -26.30 -19.79
N GLY A 51 1.13 -26.64 -19.05
CA GLY A 51 1.44 -26.03 -17.75
C GLY A 51 1.64 -24.52 -17.88
N ASN A 52 2.50 -24.08 -18.80
CA ASN A 52 2.74 -22.66 -19.05
C ASN A 52 1.47 -21.92 -19.46
N ALA A 53 0.62 -22.52 -20.30
CA ALA A 53 -0.66 -21.90 -20.66
C ALA A 53 -1.54 -21.65 -19.42
N TYR A 54 -1.67 -22.63 -18.54
CA TYR A 54 -2.42 -22.48 -17.28
C TYR A 54 -1.80 -21.42 -16.36
N PHE A 55 -0.50 -21.53 -16.05
CA PHE A 55 0.15 -20.64 -15.09
C PHE A 55 0.22 -19.20 -15.60
N ASN A 56 0.46 -18.98 -16.89
CA ASN A 56 0.47 -17.64 -17.49
C ASN A 56 -0.93 -17.03 -17.51
N ALA A 57 -1.98 -17.82 -17.73
CA ALA A 57 -3.35 -17.33 -17.65
C ALA A 57 -3.70 -16.86 -16.23
N VAL A 58 -3.31 -17.62 -15.21
CA VAL A 58 -3.50 -17.19 -13.80
C VAL A 58 -2.68 -15.94 -13.49
N GLU A 59 -1.41 -15.90 -13.88
CA GLU A 59 -0.54 -14.74 -13.63
C GLU A 59 -1.06 -13.46 -14.31
N SER A 60 -1.51 -13.57 -15.56
CA SER A 60 -2.09 -12.45 -16.30
C SER A 60 -3.39 -11.98 -15.64
N PHE A 61 -4.24 -12.92 -15.23
CA PHE A 61 -5.47 -12.60 -14.51
C PHE A 61 -5.20 -11.87 -13.19
N VAL A 62 -4.19 -12.30 -12.42
CA VAL A 62 -3.80 -11.61 -11.19
C VAL A 62 -3.29 -10.19 -11.50
N ALA A 63 -2.44 -10.03 -12.51
CA ALA A 63 -1.91 -8.73 -12.90
C ALA A 63 -3.01 -7.76 -13.36
N ASP A 64 -4.05 -8.27 -14.04
CA ASP A 64 -5.16 -7.46 -14.54
C ASP A 64 -6.27 -7.26 -13.50
N SER A 65 -6.27 -8.01 -12.39
CA SER A 65 -7.33 -7.95 -11.37
C SER A 65 -7.45 -6.61 -10.65
N ASP A 66 -6.34 -5.87 -10.51
CA ASP A 66 -6.30 -4.48 -10.02
C ASP A 66 -7.10 -3.54 -10.94
N LEU A 67 -6.96 -3.69 -12.25
CA LEU A 67 -7.66 -2.88 -13.26
C LEU A 67 -9.18 -3.13 -13.27
N LEU A 68 -9.61 -4.29 -12.78
CA LEU A 68 -11.01 -4.68 -12.71
C LEU A 68 -11.71 -4.21 -11.42
N GLY A 69 -11.02 -3.50 -10.52
CA GLY A 69 -11.60 -3.03 -9.25
C GLY A 69 -11.97 -4.18 -8.30
N ALA A 70 -11.32 -5.33 -8.46
CA ALA A 70 -11.72 -6.56 -7.79
C ALA A 70 -11.29 -6.59 -6.30
N HIS A 71 -10.35 -5.72 -5.91
CA HIS A 71 -9.89 -5.54 -4.53
C HIS A 71 -10.93 -4.89 -3.60
N ASP A 72 -11.99 -4.28 -4.14
CA ASP A 72 -13.03 -3.61 -3.34
C ASP A 72 -14.00 -4.58 -2.64
N ARG A 73 -13.92 -5.89 -2.95
CA ARG A 73 -14.74 -6.94 -2.34
C ARG A 73 -13.92 -7.91 -1.50
N GLY A 74 -13.89 -7.67 -0.19
CA GLY A 74 -13.10 -8.43 0.80
C GLY A 74 -13.25 -9.97 0.72
N ARG A 75 -14.44 -10.51 0.47
CA ARG A 75 -14.63 -11.97 0.33
C ARG A 75 -14.03 -12.52 -0.97
N TRP A 76 -14.15 -11.76 -2.06
CA TRP A 76 -13.67 -12.20 -3.36
C TRP A 76 -12.13 -12.21 -3.38
N VAL A 77 -11.49 -11.14 -2.90
CA VAL A 77 -10.02 -11.05 -2.86
C VAL A 77 -9.41 -12.13 -1.96
N THR A 78 -10.04 -12.48 -0.83
CA THR A 78 -9.58 -13.58 0.02
C THR A 78 -9.61 -14.92 -0.72
N ASN A 79 -10.75 -15.28 -1.33
CA ASN A 79 -10.86 -16.52 -2.10
C ASN A 79 -9.87 -16.56 -3.28
N PHE A 80 -9.64 -15.41 -3.90
CA PHE A 80 -8.72 -15.27 -5.01
C PHE A 80 -7.25 -15.46 -4.56
N ALA A 81 -6.88 -14.89 -3.42
CA ALA A 81 -5.57 -15.09 -2.81
C ALA A 81 -5.33 -16.55 -2.40
N GLU A 82 -6.36 -17.22 -1.88
CA GLU A 82 -6.30 -18.67 -1.60
C GLU A 82 -6.10 -19.50 -2.87
N THR A 83 -6.75 -19.10 -3.96
CA THR A 83 -6.56 -19.73 -5.29
C THR A 83 -5.14 -19.50 -5.83
N CYS A 84 -4.60 -18.30 -5.64
CA CYS A 84 -3.20 -17.99 -5.95
C CYS A 84 -2.24 -18.87 -5.14
N HIS A 85 -2.49 -19.02 -3.83
CA HIS A 85 -1.71 -19.90 -2.97
C HIS A 85 -1.76 -21.36 -3.44
N SER A 86 -2.94 -21.88 -3.78
CA SER A 86 -3.08 -23.22 -4.36
C SER A 86 -2.30 -23.36 -5.67
N THR A 87 -2.37 -22.36 -6.55
CA THR A 87 -1.66 -22.34 -7.83
C THR A 87 -0.14 -22.35 -7.65
N LEU A 88 0.39 -21.59 -6.69
CA LEU A 88 1.82 -21.59 -6.38
C LEU A 88 2.29 -22.96 -5.87
N ASN A 89 1.45 -23.69 -5.12
CA ASN A 89 1.76 -25.06 -4.70
C ASN A 89 1.77 -26.03 -5.89
N THR A 90 0.80 -25.94 -6.79
CA THR A 90 0.79 -26.70 -8.04
C THR A 90 2.02 -26.39 -8.90
N TYR A 91 2.45 -25.13 -8.94
CA TYR A 91 3.63 -24.70 -9.70
C TYR A 91 4.94 -25.31 -9.17
N ILE A 92 5.10 -25.42 -7.85
CA ILE A 92 6.26 -26.11 -7.25
C ILE A 92 6.34 -27.54 -7.77
N ILE A 93 5.22 -28.26 -7.70
CA ILE A 93 5.14 -29.66 -8.15
C ILE A 93 5.46 -29.74 -9.64
N HIS A 94 4.87 -28.85 -10.46
CA HIS A 94 5.11 -28.80 -11.90
C HIS A 94 6.60 -28.68 -12.25
N ILE A 95 7.29 -27.68 -11.71
CA ILE A 95 8.72 -27.48 -12.01
C ILE A 95 9.57 -28.64 -11.49
N GLN A 96 9.24 -29.22 -10.34
CA GLN A 96 9.93 -30.41 -9.84
C GLN A 96 9.76 -31.61 -10.77
N THR A 97 8.54 -31.85 -11.26
CA THR A 97 8.26 -32.89 -12.27
C THR A 97 9.07 -32.63 -13.54
N LEU A 98 9.06 -31.41 -14.07
CA LEU A 98 9.85 -31.07 -15.27
C LEU A 98 11.34 -31.31 -15.07
N ARG A 99 11.90 -30.92 -13.92
CA ARG A 99 13.32 -31.14 -13.59
C ARG A 99 13.70 -32.62 -13.52
N VAL A 100 12.84 -33.47 -12.93
CA VAL A 100 13.06 -34.93 -12.88
C VAL A 100 13.11 -35.52 -14.29
N HIS A 101 12.18 -35.12 -15.15
CA HIS A 101 12.06 -35.68 -16.50
C HIS A 101 12.96 -35.00 -17.55
N ALA A 102 13.55 -33.83 -17.26
CA ALA A 102 14.52 -33.20 -18.14
C ALA A 102 15.97 -33.68 -17.92
N ALA A 103 16.24 -34.39 -16.82
CA ALA A 103 17.61 -34.74 -16.40
C ALA A 103 18.42 -35.54 -17.45
N TYR A 104 17.76 -36.25 -18.36
CA TYR A 104 18.37 -37.06 -19.43
C TYR A 104 18.17 -36.46 -20.84
N LEU A 105 17.61 -35.25 -20.95
CA LEU A 105 17.34 -34.59 -22.23
C LEU A 105 18.29 -33.40 -22.40
N PRO A 106 19.39 -33.54 -23.17
CA PRO A 106 20.54 -32.62 -23.12
C PRO A 106 20.28 -31.18 -23.60
N ASN A 107 19.06 -30.81 -24.01
CA ASN A 107 18.75 -29.49 -24.56
C ASN A 107 17.39 -28.92 -24.09
N VAL A 108 16.80 -29.45 -23.02
CA VAL A 108 15.52 -28.96 -22.50
C VAL A 108 15.75 -28.04 -21.31
N ALA A 109 15.56 -26.73 -21.50
CA ALA A 109 15.56 -25.76 -20.42
C ALA A 109 14.20 -25.77 -19.70
N VAL A 110 14.21 -26.18 -18.44
CA VAL A 110 13.01 -26.25 -17.57
C VAL A 110 12.98 -25.19 -16.48
N GLU A 111 14.05 -24.40 -16.36
CA GLU A 111 14.13 -23.36 -15.34
C GLU A 111 13.25 -22.17 -15.71
N PRO A 112 12.44 -21.66 -14.76
CA PRO A 112 11.53 -20.57 -15.04
C PRO A 112 12.24 -19.22 -15.07
N ASP A 113 11.59 -18.24 -15.72
CA ASP A 113 12.02 -16.85 -15.72
C ASP A 113 12.09 -16.27 -14.28
N PRO A 114 13.06 -15.40 -13.94
CA PRO A 114 13.16 -14.78 -12.62
C PRO A 114 11.92 -13.99 -12.13
N HIS A 115 10.99 -13.65 -13.02
CA HIS A 115 9.73 -12.97 -12.74
C HIS A 115 8.51 -13.90 -12.81
N ALA A 116 8.70 -15.20 -13.04
CA ALA A 116 7.60 -16.15 -13.12
C ALA A 116 6.74 -16.12 -11.85
N LEU A 117 5.43 -15.94 -12.06
CA LEU A 117 4.40 -15.86 -11.04
C LEU A 117 4.59 -14.74 -9.99
N ALA A 118 5.30 -13.65 -10.33
CA ALA A 118 5.57 -12.58 -9.37
C ALA A 118 4.30 -11.87 -8.88
N SER A 119 3.26 -11.75 -9.70
CA SER A 119 1.98 -11.11 -9.33
C SER A 119 1.17 -12.05 -8.43
N THR A 120 1.09 -13.33 -8.81
CA THR A 120 0.47 -14.38 -7.98
C THR A 120 1.12 -14.46 -6.59
N GLN A 121 2.45 -14.34 -6.50
CA GLN A 121 3.18 -14.28 -5.23
C GLN A 121 2.82 -13.05 -4.38
N ARG A 122 2.63 -11.87 -5.01
CA ARG A 122 2.23 -10.64 -4.31
C ARG A 122 0.82 -10.78 -3.74
N MET A 123 -0.11 -11.34 -4.50
CA MET A 123 -1.48 -11.60 -4.05
C MET A 123 -1.49 -12.43 -2.76
N VAL A 124 -0.72 -13.53 -2.72
CA VAL A 124 -0.59 -14.35 -1.51
C VAL A 124 0.06 -13.58 -0.36
N LYS A 125 1.07 -12.75 -0.66
CA LYS A 125 1.76 -11.97 0.37
C LYS A 125 0.86 -10.90 1.01
N GLU A 126 0.03 -10.26 0.20
CA GLU A 126 -0.80 -9.13 0.63
C GLU A 126 -2.06 -9.58 1.37
N TYR A 127 -2.72 -10.64 0.88
CA TYR A 127 -4.07 -11.00 1.35
C TYR A 127 -4.16 -12.30 2.14
N CYS A 128 -3.18 -13.20 2.09
CA CYS A 128 -3.16 -14.38 2.97
C CYS A 128 -2.54 -14.05 4.35
N THR A 129 -2.73 -14.95 5.31
CA THR A 129 -2.09 -14.81 6.63
C THR A 129 -0.56 -14.81 6.51
N ARG A 130 0.10 -14.15 7.46
CA ARG A 130 1.57 -14.06 7.50
C ARG A 130 2.24 -15.43 7.51
N ASP A 131 1.62 -16.43 8.14
CA ASP A 131 2.16 -17.78 8.21
C ASP A 131 2.09 -18.51 6.87
N ILE A 132 0.97 -18.38 6.15
CA ILE A 132 0.82 -18.91 4.79
C ILE A 132 1.84 -18.26 3.85
N SER A 133 1.92 -16.92 3.85
CA SER A 133 2.86 -16.17 3.00
C SER A 133 4.32 -16.55 3.27
N LYS A 134 4.74 -16.60 4.55
CA LYS A 134 6.10 -17.03 4.92
C LYS A 134 6.36 -18.49 4.58
N GLY A 135 5.37 -19.38 4.78
CA GLY A 135 5.44 -20.78 4.41
C GLY A 135 5.69 -20.94 2.90
N GLN A 136 4.90 -20.24 2.09
CA GLN A 136 5.02 -20.27 0.64
C GLN A 136 6.38 -19.75 0.15
N PHE A 137 6.87 -18.64 0.71
CA PHE A 137 8.18 -18.10 0.39
C PHE A 137 9.31 -19.09 0.71
N LYS A 138 9.24 -19.78 1.86
CA LYS A 138 10.20 -20.83 2.24
C LYS A 138 10.13 -22.02 1.27
N ALA A 139 8.92 -22.44 0.88
CA ALA A 139 8.72 -23.53 -0.06
C ALA A 139 9.36 -23.21 -1.44
N PHE A 140 9.15 -21.99 -1.95
CA PHE A 140 9.77 -21.52 -3.19
C PHE A 140 11.30 -21.48 -3.09
N LYS A 141 11.86 -20.95 -1.99
CA LYS A 141 13.31 -20.97 -1.76
C LYS A 141 13.87 -22.39 -1.71
N LYS A 142 13.21 -23.30 -0.99
CA LYS A 142 13.60 -24.72 -0.89
C LYS A 142 13.58 -25.38 -2.27
N ALA A 143 12.58 -25.06 -3.09
CA ALA A 143 12.46 -25.55 -4.45
C ALA A 143 13.35 -24.80 -5.46
N LYS A 144 14.23 -23.88 -5.04
CA LYS A 144 15.05 -23.05 -5.93
C LYS A 144 14.21 -22.35 -7.03
N LEU A 145 13.08 -21.77 -6.63
CA LEU A 145 12.17 -21.04 -7.53
C LEU A 145 12.29 -19.52 -7.35
N PRO A 146 11.87 -18.74 -8.36
CA PRO A 146 11.86 -17.27 -8.29
C PRO A 146 10.97 -16.75 -7.15
N THR A 147 11.45 -15.77 -6.40
CA THR A 147 10.72 -15.23 -5.23
C THR A 147 10.47 -13.72 -5.32
N LYS A 148 10.58 -13.14 -6.52
CA LYS A 148 10.51 -11.69 -6.72
C LYS A 148 9.23 -11.06 -6.18
N GLY A 149 8.08 -11.73 -6.32
CA GLY A 149 6.82 -11.20 -5.81
C GLY A 149 6.72 -11.18 -4.28
N PHE A 150 7.47 -12.05 -3.59
CA PHE A 150 7.56 -12.03 -2.13
C PHE A 150 8.51 -10.94 -1.61
N THR A 151 9.57 -10.61 -2.36
CA THR A 151 10.64 -9.71 -1.90
C THR A 151 10.44 -8.27 -2.34
N VAL A 152 9.90 -8.04 -3.53
CA VAL A 152 9.67 -6.70 -4.09
C VAL A 152 8.22 -6.31 -3.87
N ALA A 153 7.99 -5.24 -3.11
CA ALA A 153 6.65 -4.68 -2.97
C ALA A 153 6.14 -4.16 -4.31
N ALA A 154 4.83 -4.27 -4.57
CA ALA A 154 4.20 -3.51 -5.65
C ALA A 154 4.42 -2.02 -5.44
N HIS A 155 4.56 -1.28 -6.54
CA HIS A 155 4.46 0.17 -6.45
C HIS A 155 3.08 0.47 -5.89
N GLN A 156 3.02 1.26 -4.82
CA GLN A 156 1.73 1.65 -4.26
C GLN A 156 0.96 2.41 -5.34
N ASP A 157 -0.23 1.93 -5.67
CA ASP A 157 -1.18 2.75 -6.40
C ASP A 157 -1.37 4.04 -5.63
N ARG A 158 -1.28 5.17 -6.33
CA ARG A 158 -1.63 6.45 -5.71
C ARG A 158 -3.08 6.31 -5.27
N GLN A 159 -3.33 6.27 -3.96
CA GLN A 159 -4.68 6.37 -3.41
C GLN A 159 -5.31 7.64 -3.98
N LYS A 160 -6.17 7.49 -4.99
CA LYS A 160 -6.93 8.60 -5.54
C LYS A 160 -8.03 8.88 -4.52
N LEU A 161 -7.88 9.97 -3.76
CA LEU A 161 -8.98 10.49 -2.97
C LEU A 161 -10.19 10.69 -3.90
N PRO A 162 -11.41 10.31 -3.47
CA PRO A 162 -12.62 10.55 -4.26
C PRO A 162 -12.73 12.03 -4.66
N THR A 163 -13.06 12.31 -5.91
CA THR A 163 -13.08 13.69 -6.44
C THR A 163 -14.00 14.62 -5.64
N TRP A 164 -15.10 14.10 -5.07
CA TRP A 164 -16.00 14.87 -4.22
C TRP A 164 -15.37 15.26 -2.87
N GLN A 165 -14.51 14.42 -2.30
CA GLN A 165 -13.77 14.74 -1.07
C GLN A 165 -12.76 15.83 -1.34
N ILE A 166 -12.04 15.75 -2.48
CA ILE A 166 -11.11 16.80 -2.90
C ILE A 166 -11.87 18.11 -3.13
N ALA A 167 -13.00 18.07 -3.84
CA ALA A 167 -13.83 19.25 -4.09
C ALA A 167 -14.33 19.87 -2.77
N LEU A 168 -14.85 19.07 -1.84
CA LEU A 168 -15.32 19.54 -0.53
C LEU A 168 -14.18 20.19 0.27
N CYS A 169 -13.01 19.55 0.34
CA CYS A 169 -11.84 20.10 1.03
C CYS A 169 -11.36 21.41 0.39
N MET A 170 -11.32 21.48 -0.94
CA MET A 170 -10.93 22.69 -1.67
C MET A 170 -11.92 23.82 -1.43
N THR A 171 -13.23 23.56 -1.56
CA THR A 171 -14.27 24.57 -1.32
C THR A 171 -14.24 25.07 0.12
N ALA A 172 -14.14 24.17 1.10
CA ALA A 172 -14.02 24.55 2.51
C ALA A 172 -12.76 25.38 2.77
N GLY A 173 -11.61 24.98 2.22
CA GLY A 173 -10.35 25.72 2.35
C GLY A 173 -10.43 27.13 1.77
N ILE A 174 -11.02 27.29 0.58
CA ILE A 174 -11.21 28.61 -0.06
C ILE A 174 -12.14 29.48 0.79
N LEU A 175 -13.27 28.94 1.27
CA LEU A 175 -14.23 29.69 2.09
C LEU A 175 -13.61 30.16 3.40
N LEU A 176 -12.84 29.30 4.09
CA LEU A 176 -12.14 29.66 5.32
C LEU A 176 -11.05 30.69 5.07
N LEU A 177 -10.32 30.59 3.95
CA LEU A 177 -9.31 31.56 3.57
C LEU A 177 -9.93 32.93 3.30
N LEU A 178 -10.99 33.00 2.49
CA LEU A 178 -11.73 34.23 2.22
C LEU A 178 -12.33 34.82 3.49
N GLY A 179 -12.87 33.98 4.38
CA GLY A 179 -13.37 34.39 5.68
C GLY A 179 -12.26 35.01 6.54
N SER A 180 -11.09 34.36 6.61
CA SER A 180 -9.95 34.90 7.36
C SER A 180 -9.45 36.24 6.81
N ALA A 181 -9.41 36.39 5.49
CA ALA A 181 -9.03 37.64 4.83
C ALA A 181 -10.06 38.75 5.07
N ALA A 182 -11.36 38.44 4.98
CA ALA A 182 -12.43 39.40 5.26
C ALA A 182 -12.35 39.89 6.71
N ILE A 183 -12.17 38.98 7.67
CA ILE A 183 -12.05 39.35 9.08
C ILE A 183 -10.82 40.24 9.31
N ALA A 184 -9.69 39.95 8.66
CA ALA A 184 -8.49 40.79 8.74
C ALA A 184 -8.71 42.22 8.19
N LEU A 185 -9.59 42.39 7.19
CA LEU A 185 -9.93 43.71 6.65
C LEU A 185 -10.89 44.50 7.54
N PHE A 186 -11.82 43.82 8.23
CA PHE A 186 -12.82 44.47 9.09
C PHE A 186 -12.34 44.68 10.53
N LEU A 187 -11.40 43.87 11.03
CA LEU A 187 -10.79 44.01 12.36
C LEU A 187 -9.27 44.23 12.22
N PRO A 188 -8.82 45.47 11.99
CA PRO A 188 -7.39 45.78 11.81
C PRO A 188 -6.55 45.60 13.09
N ASN A 189 -7.18 45.66 14.28
CA ASN A 189 -6.51 45.47 15.57
C ASN A 189 -7.20 44.33 16.37
N PRO A 190 -6.94 43.06 16.05
CA PRO A 190 -7.51 41.94 16.78
C PRO A 190 -6.94 41.86 18.20
N THR A 191 -7.73 41.36 19.14
CA THR A 191 -7.18 41.01 20.46
C THR A 191 -6.22 39.82 20.35
N PRO A 192 -5.30 39.59 21.30
CA PRO A 192 -4.37 38.46 21.26
C PRO A 192 -5.07 37.10 21.09
N PHE A 193 -6.22 36.92 21.75
CA PHE A 193 -7.04 35.72 21.61
C PHE A 193 -7.66 35.59 20.21
N GLN A 194 -8.12 36.70 19.61
CA GLN A 194 -8.64 36.70 18.25
C GLN A 194 -7.54 36.38 17.22
N GLY A 195 -6.34 36.93 17.39
CA GLY A 195 -5.18 36.62 16.55
C GLY A 195 -4.80 35.14 16.59
N PHE A 196 -4.84 34.53 17.78
CA PHE A 196 -4.65 33.08 17.95
C PHE A 196 -5.68 32.26 17.16
N ILE A 197 -6.96 32.62 17.26
CA ILE A 197 -8.04 31.92 16.55
C ILE A 197 -7.91 32.09 15.03
N PHE A 198 -7.61 33.31 14.55
CA PHE A 198 -7.44 33.59 13.11
C PHE A 198 -6.29 32.80 12.51
N ARG A 199 -5.18 32.72 13.23
CA ARG A 199 -4.03 31.89 12.86
C ARG A 199 -4.38 30.41 12.77
N GLY A 200 -5.17 29.89 13.70
CA GLY A 200 -5.70 28.53 13.67
C GLY A 200 -6.58 28.27 12.44
N ILE A 201 -7.53 29.15 12.17
CA ILE A 201 -8.45 29.06 11.02
C ILE A 201 -7.67 29.14 9.70
N PHE A 202 -6.71 30.04 9.59
CA PHE A 202 -5.82 30.16 8.43
C PHE A 202 -4.99 28.90 8.19
N ALA A 203 -4.41 28.33 9.24
CA ALA A 203 -3.65 27.08 9.16
C ALA A 203 -4.52 25.90 8.67
N ILE A 204 -5.75 25.80 9.17
CA ILE A 204 -6.73 24.80 8.72
C ILE A 204 -7.12 25.03 7.27
N ALA A 205 -7.35 26.29 6.86
CA ALA A 205 -7.68 26.64 5.48
C ALA A 205 -6.59 26.17 4.50
N LEU A 206 -5.32 26.48 4.77
CA LEU A 206 -4.20 25.99 3.93
C LEU A 206 -4.07 24.46 3.95
N ALA A 207 -4.28 23.83 5.11
CA ALA A 207 -4.25 22.37 5.23
C ALA A 207 -5.30 21.72 4.31
N CYS A 208 -6.52 22.28 4.24
CA CYS A 208 -7.59 21.81 3.37
C CYS A 208 -7.26 21.97 1.87
N LEU A 209 -6.58 23.04 1.46
CA LEU A 209 -6.20 23.27 0.06
C LEU A 209 -5.14 22.29 -0.43
N ILE A 210 -4.27 21.82 0.47
CA ILE A 210 -3.14 20.95 0.12
C ILE A 210 -3.53 19.49 -0.07
N VAL A 211 -4.72 19.09 0.42
CA VAL A 211 -5.32 17.76 0.14
C VAL A 211 -5.46 17.49 -1.36
N GLY A 212 -5.64 18.53 -2.17
CA GLY A 212 -5.76 18.42 -3.63
C GLY A 212 -4.43 18.26 -4.38
N VAL A 213 -3.28 18.36 -3.71
CA VAL A 213 -1.95 18.29 -4.34
C VAL A 213 -1.38 16.88 -4.23
N PRO A 214 -1.30 16.09 -5.31
CA PRO A 214 -0.79 14.72 -5.26
C PRO A 214 0.71 14.71 -4.90
N GLY A 215 1.10 13.91 -3.90
CA GLY A 215 2.50 13.74 -3.50
C GLY A 215 3.01 14.72 -2.46
N PHE A 216 2.12 15.43 -1.76
CA PHE A 216 2.53 16.43 -0.78
C PHE A 216 3.16 15.81 0.49
N MET A 217 4.48 15.99 0.58
CA MET A 217 5.43 15.89 1.70
C MET A 217 5.04 15.04 2.93
N LYS A 218 5.82 13.98 3.17
CA LYS A 218 6.02 13.39 4.50
C LYS A 218 7.12 14.20 5.21
N MET A 219 6.78 14.90 6.30
CA MET A 219 7.77 15.63 7.09
C MET A 219 8.10 14.81 8.33
N ASN A 220 9.32 14.28 8.39
CA ASN A 220 9.85 13.65 9.59
C ASN A 220 10.47 14.73 10.48
N LEU A 221 9.69 15.35 11.35
CA LEU A 221 10.25 16.22 12.38
C LEU A 221 10.85 15.34 13.49
N ARG A 222 12.19 15.36 13.60
CA ARG A 222 12.92 14.81 14.74
C ARG A 222 13.27 15.96 15.67
N LEU A 223 12.42 16.24 16.65
CA LEU A 223 12.79 17.15 17.75
C LEU A 223 13.64 16.37 18.76
N SER A 224 14.94 16.66 18.79
CA SER A 224 15.84 16.22 19.85
C SER A 224 15.90 17.34 20.89
N THR A 225 15.00 17.32 21.86
CA THR A 225 15.09 18.20 23.02
C THR A 225 14.68 17.38 24.24
N LEU A 226 15.68 17.07 25.08
CA LEU A 226 15.64 16.27 26.31
C LEU A 226 15.13 14.81 26.19
N GLY A 227 16.03 13.89 25.86
CA GLY A 227 16.03 12.50 26.34
C GLY A 227 14.92 11.54 25.90
N GLN A 228 13.81 12.03 25.33
CA GLN A 228 12.73 11.22 24.77
C GLN A 228 12.65 11.45 23.25
N LEU A 229 12.86 10.37 22.49
CA LEU A 229 12.71 10.36 21.04
C LEU A 229 11.22 10.41 20.67
N PHE A 230 10.64 11.61 20.63
CA PHE A 230 9.36 11.83 19.96
C PHE A 230 9.59 11.97 18.46
N SER A 231 9.37 10.89 17.71
CA SER A 231 9.26 10.95 16.24
C SER A 231 7.82 11.25 15.87
N LEU A 232 7.49 12.52 15.63
CA LEU A 232 6.17 12.88 15.11
C LEU A 232 6.21 12.80 13.58
N VAL A 233 5.61 11.74 13.02
CA VAL A 233 5.42 11.59 11.58
C VAL A 233 4.13 12.31 11.20
N ALA A 234 4.26 13.56 10.74
CA ALA A 234 3.15 14.29 10.13
C ALA A 234 3.22 14.10 8.60
N GLY A 235 2.15 13.59 8.01
CA GLY A 235 2.00 13.44 6.56
C GLY A 235 0.86 14.32 6.03
N GLY A 236 1.03 14.86 4.83
CA GLY A 236 -0.04 15.56 4.10
C GLY A 236 -0.43 16.90 4.74
N SER A 237 -1.73 17.16 4.84
CA SER A 237 -2.30 18.44 5.29
C SER A 237 -1.94 18.83 6.72
N VAL A 238 -1.65 17.86 7.59
CA VAL A 238 -1.26 18.09 9.00
C VAL A 238 0.09 18.81 9.13
N VAL A 239 1.01 18.60 8.18
CA VAL A 239 2.33 19.28 8.15
C VAL A 239 2.20 20.79 8.08
N ILE A 240 1.18 21.27 7.37
CA ILE A 240 0.97 22.69 7.10
C ILE A 240 0.55 23.44 8.34
N PHE A 241 -0.22 22.80 9.22
CA PHE A 241 -0.53 23.34 10.53
C PHE A 241 0.74 23.65 11.33
N PHE A 242 1.67 22.70 11.38
CA PHE A 242 2.95 22.88 12.08
C PHE A 242 3.85 23.93 11.43
N VAL A 243 3.94 23.96 10.09
CA VAL A 243 4.72 24.98 9.36
C VAL A 243 4.19 26.36 9.65
N VAL A 244 2.88 26.56 9.56
CA VAL A 244 2.27 27.86 9.89
C VAL A 244 2.67 28.23 11.30
N TRP A 245 2.45 27.34 12.28
CA TRP A 245 2.75 27.54 13.70
C TRP A 245 4.21 27.86 14.00
N PHE A 246 5.15 27.22 13.31
CA PHE A 246 6.58 27.42 13.46
C PHE A 246 7.05 28.78 12.93
N PHE A 247 6.55 29.24 11.77
CA PHE A 247 7.04 30.47 11.13
C PHE A 247 6.39 31.77 11.62
N ASN A 248 5.34 31.72 12.45
CA ASN A 248 4.62 32.94 12.89
C ASN A 248 4.03 32.81 14.32
N PRO A 249 4.77 32.27 15.31
CA PRO A 249 4.23 31.85 16.61
C PRO A 249 3.37 32.93 17.29
N PRO A 250 2.31 32.56 18.03
CA PRO A 250 1.45 33.52 18.71
C PRO A 250 2.25 34.35 19.74
N GLU A 251 1.84 35.61 19.91
CA GLU A 251 2.42 36.52 20.89
C GLU A 251 2.30 35.92 22.30
N GLY A 252 3.43 35.86 23.04
CA GLY A 252 3.54 35.20 24.35
C GLY A 252 4.42 33.94 24.37
N PHE A 253 4.72 33.34 23.21
CA PHE A 253 5.61 32.16 23.09
C PHE A 253 6.98 32.47 22.51
N THR A 254 7.28 33.75 22.27
CA THR A 254 8.63 34.25 21.98
C THR A 254 9.38 34.51 23.29
N SER A 255 10.72 34.45 23.28
CA SER A 255 11.54 34.69 24.47
C SER A 255 11.22 36.00 25.21
N GLN A 256 10.81 37.04 24.48
CA GLN A 256 10.35 38.31 25.03
C GLN A 256 8.95 38.22 25.68
N GLY A 257 7.99 37.50 25.08
CA GLY A 257 6.65 37.33 25.64
C GLY A 257 6.64 36.50 26.93
N ILE A 258 7.54 35.52 27.03
CA ILE A 258 7.75 34.74 28.26
C ILE A 258 8.28 35.66 29.37
N GLN A 259 9.28 36.51 29.08
CA GLN A 259 9.81 37.47 30.06
C GLN A 259 8.74 38.48 30.55
N SER A 260 7.93 39.04 29.66
CA SER A 260 6.87 39.99 30.04
C SER A 260 5.77 39.36 30.90
N SER A 261 5.42 38.10 30.66
CA SER A 261 4.43 37.37 31.47
C SER A 261 4.95 37.02 32.87
N VAL A 262 6.26 36.76 33.00
CA VAL A 262 6.92 36.52 34.29
C VAL A 262 7.04 37.82 35.09
N GLU A 263 7.34 38.94 34.44
CA GLU A 263 7.46 40.26 35.07
C GLU A 263 6.10 40.80 35.55
N ALA A 264 5.02 40.59 34.78
CA ALA A 264 3.65 40.91 35.19
C ALA A 264 3.14 40.05 36.38
N SER A 265 3.72 38.87 36.60
CA SER A 265 3.40 38.01 37.75
C SER A 265 4.23 38.30 39.01
N HIS A 266 5.13 39.28 38.95
CA HIS A 266 6.05 39.63 40.03
C HIS A 266 5.90 41.05 40.58
N GLU A 267 4.88 41.83 40.18
CA GLU A 267 4.52 43.04 40.93
C GLU A 267 3.92 42.65 42.30
N PRO A 268 4.54 43.02 43.43
CA PRO A 268 3.98 42.76 44.74
C PRO A 268 2.82 43.72 45.03
N GLU A 269 1.74 43.16 45.54
CA GLU A 269 0.67 43.83 46.26
C GLU A 269 1.24 44.61 47.46
N SER A 270 1.57 45.90 47.29
CA SER A 270 1.83 46.79 48.44
C SER A 270 1.37 48.22 48.19
N GLU A 271 0.15 48.54 48.64
CA GLU A 271 -0.10 49.56 49.67
C GLU A 271 -1.62 49.72 49.90
N GLN A 272 -2.14 49.08 50.97
CA GLN A 272 -3.35 49.59 51.62
C GLN A 272 -2.96 50.72 52.59
N PRO A 273 -3.58 51.91 52.52
CA PRO A 273 -3.26 53.01 53.43
C PRO A 273 -3.90 52.79 54.80
N LYS A 274 -3.09 52.93 55.86
CA LYS A 274 -3.51 52.99 57.26
C LYS A 274 -4.59 54.07 57.46
N LYS A 275 -5.77 53.69 57.94
CA LYS A 275 -6.74 54.63 58.52
C LYS A 275 -6.26 55.07 59.91
N LYS A 276 -6.37 56.38 60.15
CA LYS A 276 -6.24 57.06 61.45
C LYS A 276 -7.26 56.56 62.45
#